data_AF-A0A093YGG1-F1
#
_entry.id   AF-A0A093YGG1-F1
#
_cell.length_a   1.000
_cell.length_b   1.000
_cell.length_c   1.000
_cell.angle_alpha   90.00
_cell.angle_beta   90.00
_cell.angle_gamma   90.00
#
_symmetry.space_group_name_H-M   'P 1'
#
loop_
_entity.id
_entity.type
_entity.pdbx_description
1 polymer ?
#
loop_
_entity_poly.entity_id
_entity_poly.type
_entity_poly.pdbx_seq_one_letter_code
_entity_poly.pdbx_strand_id
1 'polypeptide(L)'
;MRAKRFHGLKAPKIRMSMSKYNLYNLSQLRRADTFGTYFQQKWFAKRETRAYHGEQVREKKWQRMFTSRIKSVVPMNHRYMALFDGSEQAAGRGSGVQTSRELDSRALRARRRNVVPYMGMTFAPVERRLDTAIFRALFASSARQARQFVLHGGVKVNGKKMTYPGYLLNPGDMFQVEPDRVLFATGAPKESQDVKATKTHRKRQAASKATASTEETTSEETSEEATPAEEPVLDEAAAEKKQRKEHKDNLQSLLASARAVLEDKGAHGPGAKKKQEIRAFAATVRRAIGNVPRTTTEDLDAQVAELVSKLSAANVSKPAPAPAPTSGTVDPSLQAQVVAKTQAAATNVPKQDVKMLAKALREVRENPIDAPGGATGTCGGAFAVLSGELAAGL
;
A
#
# COMPACT_ATOMS: atom_id res chain seq x y z
N MET A 1 -27.37 0.02 -16.21
CA MET A 1 -26.72 -0.45 -17.46
C MET A 1 -26.40 -1.93 -17.34
N ARG A 2 -26.89 -2.78 -18.25
CA ARG A 2 -26.52 -4.21 -18.30
C ARG A 2 -25.01 -4.34 -18.51
N ALA A 3 -24.32 -5.06 -17.63
CA ALA A 3 -22.87 -5.24 -17.73
C ALA A 3 -22.55 -5.96 -19.05
N LYS A 4 -21.86 -5.27 -19.95
CA LYS A 4 -21.41 -5.86 -21.23
C LYS A 4 -20.47 -7.02 -20.90
N ARG A 5 -20.71 -8.21 -21.48
CA ARG A 5 -19.83 -9.38 -21.31
C ARG A 5 -18.39 -9.02 -21.69
N PHE A 6 -17.53 -8.92 -20.68
CA PHE A 6 -16.14 -8.47 -20.84
C PHE A 6 -15.22 -9.60 -21.34
N HIS A 7 -15.34 -10.79 -20.75
CA HIS A 7 -14.71 -12.04 -21.18
C HIS A 7 -15.74 -12.94 -21.86
N GLY A 8 -15.96 -12.74 -23.16
CA GLY A 8 -16.78 -13.65 -23.97
C GLY A 8 -15.97 -14.87 -24.40
N LEU A 9 -16.61 -16.06 -24.41
CA LEU A 9 -16.00 -17.31 -24.87
C LEU A 9 -16.30 -17.62 -26.34
N LYS A 10 -17.48 -17.23 -26.84
CA LYS A 10 -17.89 -17.48 -28.24
C LYS A 10 -17.02 -16.72 -29.27
N ALA A 11 -16.65 -15.49 -28.95
CA ALA A 11 -15.78 -14.64 -29.75
C ALA A 11 -14.66 -14.15 -28.83
N PRO A 12 -13.60 -14.96 -28.66
CA PRO A 12 -12.57 -14.69 -27.67
C PRO A 12 -11.86 -13.38 -28.00
N LYS A 13 -11.69 -12.55 -26.98
CA LYS A 13 -10.93 -11.30 -27.05
C LYS A 13 -9.94 -11.32 -25.90
N ILE A 14 -8.66 -11.13 -26.24
CA ILE A 14 -7.59 -11.06 -25.24
C ILE A 14 -7.59 -9.67 -24.63
N ARG A 15 -7.51 -9.62 -23.30
CA ARG A 15 -7.54 -8.40 -22.49
C ARG A 15 -6.28 -8.29 -21.62
N MET A 16 -5.97 -7.08 -21.16
CA MET A 16 -4.95 -6.85 -20.12
C MET A 16 -5.53 -7.19 -18.74
N SER A 17 -5.63 -8.49 -18.45
CA SER A 17 -6.17 -9.01 -17.20
C SER A 17 -5.72 -10.45 -16.93
N MET A 18 -5.49 -10.80 -15.67
CA MET A 18 -5.12 -12.15 -15.20
C MET A 18 -6.35 -13.03 -14.90
N SER A 19 -7.49 -12.75 -15.54
CA SER A 19 -8.73 -13.51 -15.34
C SER A 19 -8.62 -14.93 -15.91
N LYS A 20 -9.17 -15.93 -15.20
CA LYS A 20 -9.22 -17.33 -15.68
C LYS A 20 -9.83 -17.47 -17.08
N TYR A 21 -10.85 -16.67 -17.39
CA TYR A 21 -11.49 -16.68 -18.71
C TYR A 21 -10.61 -16.05 -19.79
N ASN A 22 -9.80 -15.05 -19.42
CA ASN A 22 -8.84 -14.44 -20.34
C ASN A 22 -7.67 -15.40 -20.63
N LEU A 23 -7.22 -16.13 -19.61
CA LEU A 23 -6.20 -17.17 -19.76
C LEU A 23 -6.69 -18.27 -20.69
N TYR A 24 -7.92 -18.76 -20.51
CA TYR A 24 -8.54 -19.73 -21.41
C TYR A 24 -8.63 -19.21 -22.86
N ASN A 25 -9.05 -17.95 -23.04
CA ASN A 25 -9.10 -17.34 -24.37
C ASN A 25 -7.71 -17.23 -25.01
N LEU A 26 -6.66 -16.98 -24.21
CA LEU A 26 -5.28 -16.91 -24.67
C LEU A 26 -4.77 -18.31 -25.06
N SER A 27 -5.06 -19.35 -24.26
CA SER A 27 -4.65 -20.72 -24.58
C SER A 27 -5.33 -21.28 -25.82
N GLN A 28 -6.53 -20.80 -26.15
CA GLN A 28 -7.27 -21.17 -27.37
C GLN A 28 -7.01 -20.23 -28.55
N LEU A 29 -6.14 -19.23 -28.40
CA LEU A 29 -5.88 -18.26 -29.46
C LEU A 29 -5.24 -18.97 -30.67
N ARG A 30 -5.96 -18.96 -31.79
CA ARG A 30 -5.41 -19.36 -33.09
C ARG A 30 -4.78 -18.16 -33.77
N ARG A 31 -3.83 -18.41 -34.69
CA ARG A 31 -3.28 -17.35 -35.54
C ARG A 31 -4.42 -16.66 -36.28
N ALA A 32 -4.38 -15.33 -36.35
CA ALA A 32 -5.40 -14.57 -37.06
C ALA A 32 -5.38 -14.95 -38.55
N ASP A 33 -6.55 -15.32 -39.07
CA ASP A 33 -6.72 -15.61 -40.48
C ASP A 33 -6.59 -14.31 -41.30
N THR A 34 -5.74 -14.33 -42.33
CA THR A 34 -5.58 -13.22 -43.27
C THR A 34 -6.55 -13.29 -44.45
N PHE A 35 -7.60 -14.10 -44.37
CA PHE A 35 -8.60 -14.21 -45.42
C PHE A 35 -9.50 -12.97 -45.50
N GLY A 36 -10.03 -12.71 -46.70
CA GLY A 36 -10.94 -11.60 -46.98
C GLY A 36 -10.27 -10.36 -47.59
N THR A 37 -11.02 -9.28 -47.69
CA THR A 37 -10.54 -8.01 -48.28
C THR A 37 -9.55 -7.30 -47.36
N TYR A 38 -8.71 -6.42 -47.91
CA TYR A 38 -7.76 -5.64 -47.12
C TYR A 38 -8.44 -4.82 -46.00
N PHE A 39 -9.66 -4.33 -46.23
CA PHE A 39 -10.44 -3.65 -45.20
C PHE A 39 -10.85 -4.61 -44.07
N GLN A 40 -11.31 -5.82 -44.41
CA GLN A 40 -11.68 -6.84 -43.43
C GLN A 40 -10.48 -7.24 -42.58
N GLN A 41 -9.31 -7.47 -43.19
CA GLN A 41 -8.06 -7.77 -42.49
C GLN A 41 -7.69 -6.66 -41.49
N LYS A 42 -7.70 -5.39 -41.93
CA LYS A 42 -7.45 -4.23 -41.04
C LYS A 42 -8.46 -4.13 -39.91
N TRP A 43 -9.73 -4.39 -40.18
CA TRP A 43 -10.79 -4.36 -39.18
C TRP A 43 -10.64 -5.46 -38.12
N PHE A 44 -10.31 -6.69 -38.53
CA PHE A 44 -10.04 -7.79 -37.63
C PHE A 44 -8.78 -7.54 -36.78
N ALA A 45 -7.68 -7.11 -37.40
CA ALA A 45 -6.47 -6.73 -36.70
C ALA A 45 -6.73 -5.63 -35.66
N LYS A 46 -7.47 -4.58 -36.04
CA LYS A 46 -7.90 -3.52 -35.11
C LYS A 46 -8.71 -4.08 -33.95
N ARG A 47 -9.71 -4.91 -34.23
CA ARG A 47 -10.60 -5.50 -33.22
C ARG A 47 -9.82 -6.28 -32.16
N GLU A 48 -8.84 -7.06 -32.57
CA GLU A 48 -8.05 -7.92 -31.69
C GLU A 48 -7.00 -7.13 -30.91
N THR A 49 -6.19 -6.34 -31.61
CA THR A 49 -5.12 -5.55 -30.97
C THR A 49 -5.68 -4.51 -30.00
N ARG A 50 -6.75 -3.79 -30.35
CA ARG A 50 -7.41 -2.83 -29.45
C ARG A 50 -8.16 -3.48 -28.29
N ALA A 51 -8.48 -4.77 -28.40
CA ALA A 51 -9.08 -5.48 -27.28
C ALA A 51 -8.09 -5.65 -26.13
N TYR A 52 -6.80 -5.81 -26.45
CA TYR A 52 -5.72 -5.91 -25.49
C TYR A 52 -5.16 -4.53 -25.14
N HIS A 53 -4.54 -3.84 -26.11
CA HIS A 53 -3.86 -2.57 -25.85
C HIS A 53 -4.86 -1.44 -25.67
N GLY A 54 -4.89 -0.83 -24.48
CA GLY A 54 -5.66 0.40 -24.22
C GLY A 54 -7.17 0.23 -24.34
N GLU A 55 -7.72 -0.92 -23.94
CA GLU A 55 -9.16 -1.21 -23.93
C GLU A 55 -9.99 -0.11 -23.25
N GLN A 56 -9.46 0.45 -22.17
CA GLN A 56 -10.06 1.53 -21.39
C GLN A 56 -10.05 2.91 -22.09
N VAL A 57 -9.28 3.05 -23.18
CA VAL A 57 -9.14 4.30 -23.93
C VAL A 57 -10.19 4.36 -25.05
N ARG A 58 -10.99 5.43 -25.08
CA ARG A 58 -11.93 5.71 -26.17
C ARG A 58 -11.19 5.86 -27.49
N GLU A 59 -11.78 5.34 -28.57
CA GLU A 59 -11.17 5.30 -29.90
C GLU A 59 -10.66 6.65 -30.42
N LYS A 60 -11.46 7.73 -30.29
CA LYS A 60 -11.05 9.08 -30.69
C LYS A 60 -9.82 9.59 -29.92
N LYS A 61 -9.66 9.18 -28.66
CA LYS A 61 -8.49 9.52 -27.84
C LYS A 61 -7.27 8.68 -28.26
N TRP A 62 -7.48 7.40 -28.52
CA TRP A 62 -6.45 6.51 -29.06
C TRP A 62 -5.88 7.03 -30.38
N GLN A 63 -6.74 7.44 -31.33
CA GLN A 63 -6.32 8.00 -32.61
C GLN A 63 -5.40 9.22 -32.48
N ARG A 64 -5.62 10.08 -31.46
CA ARG A 64 -4.77 11.25 -31.20
C ARG A 64 -3.44 10.89 -30.53
N MET A 65 -3.38 9.77 -29.82
CA MET A 65 -2.16 9.29 -29.17
C MET A 65 -1.30 8.44 -30.11
N PHE A 66 -1.92 7.82 -31.11
CA PHE A 66 -1.22 7.04 -32.12
C PHE A 66 -0.19 7.90 -32.84
N THR A 67 1.03 7.39 -32.95
CA THR A 67 2.11 8.02 -33.71
C THR A 67 2.59 7.07 -34.78
N SER A 68 2.80 7.60 -35.98
CA SER A 68 3.43 6.87 -37.08
C SER A 68 4.95 6.76 -36.90
N ARG A 69 5.55 7.55 -35.99
CA ARG A 69 6.97 7.52 -35.69
C ARG A 69 7.29 6.38 -34.73
N ILE A 70 7.79 5.28 -35.28
CA ILE A 70 8.21 4.10 -34.52
C ILE A 70 9.68 4.27 -34.11
N LYS A 71 9.98 4.09 -32.82
CA LYS A 71 11.35 4.12 -32.29
C LYS A 71 12.00 2.74 -32.45
N SER A 72 13.31 2.67 -32.64
CA SER A 72 14.07 1.41 -32.65
C SER A 72 15.49 1.65 -32.18
N VAL A 73 16.19 0.60 -31.75
CA VAL A 73 17.58 0.66 -31.33
C VAL A 73 18.38 -0.37 -32.13
N VAL A 74 19.57 0.03 -32.59
CA VAL A 74 20.54 -0.85 -33.25
C VAL A 74 21.71 -1.04 -32.28
N PRO A 75 21.96 -2.26 -31.77
CA PRO A 75 23.12 -2.50 -30.92
C PRO A 75 24.40 -2.47 -31.77
N MET A 76 25.32 -1.57 -31.45
CA MET A 76 26.65 -1.50 -32.07
C MET A 76 27.68 -2.15 -31.15
N ASN A 77 28.52 -3.03 -31.70
CA ASN A 77 29.55 -3.72 -30.93
C ASN A 77 30.80 -2.84 -30.83
N HIS A 78 31.17 -2.45 -29.61
CA HIS A 78 32.34 -1.61 -29.34
C HIS A 78 33.66 -2.21 -29.84
N ARG A 79 33.81 -3.55 -29.83
CA ARG A 79 35.03 -4.21 -30.33
C ARG A 79 35.19 -4.01 -31.84
N TYR A 80 34.08 -4.09 -32.57
CA TYR A 80 34.09 -3.89 -34.01
C TYR A 80 34.41 -2.42 -34.34
N MET A 81 33.80 -1.46 -33.63
CA MET A 81 34.09 -0.02 -33.82
C MET A 81 35.53 0.37 -33.50
N ALA A 82 36.21 -0.37 -32.61
CA ALA A 82 37.61 -0.12 -32.28
C ALA A 82 38.58 -0.68 -33.34
N LEU A 83 38.22 -1.79 -33.99
CA LEU A 83 39.06 -2.48 -34.97
C LEU A 83 38.82 -1.99 -36.41
N PHE A 84 37.59 -1.56 -36.72
CA PHE A 84 37.15 -1.22 -38.06
C PHE A 84 36.46 0.15 -38.06
N ASP A 85 36.72 0.95 -39.10
CA ASP A 85 36.12 2.26 -39.33
C ASP A 85 34.85 2.20 -40.21
N GLY A 86 34.52 1.02 -40.73
CA GLY A 86 33.35 0.76 -41.58
C GLY A 86 33.65 0.84 -43.08
N SER A 87 34.87 1.18 -43.49
CA SER A 87 35.28 1.24 -44.90
C SER A 87 35.13 -0.11 -45.61
N GLU A 88 35.29 -1.22 -44.89
CA GLU A 88 35.17 -2.57 -45.43
C GLU A 88 33.73 -2.93 -45.84
N GLN A 89 32.73 -2.26 -45.26
CA GLN A 89 31.33 -2.43 -45.66
C GLN A 89 31.04 -1.81 -47.04
N ALA A 90 31.84 -0.83 -47.49
CA ALA A 90 31.70 -0.18 -48.78
C ALA A 90 32.62 -0.79 -49.87
N ALA A 91 33.46 -1.76 -49.52
CA ALA A 91 34.38 -2.41 -50.46
C ALA A 91 33.65 -3.01 -51.69
N GLY A 92 34.37 -3.15 -52.79
CA GLY A 92 33.81 -3.61 -54.08
C GLY A 92 33.14 -2.46 -54.84
N ARG A 93 31.81 -2.50 -54.98
CA ARG A 93 31.02 -1.49 -55.71
C ARG A 93 30.10 -0.67 -54.78
N GLY A 94 30.42 -0.57 -53.49
CA GLY A 94 29.65 0.19 -52.49
C GLY A 94 28.63 -0.63 -51.68
N SER A 95 28.31 -1.86 -52.09
CA SER A 95 27.38 -2.77 -51.38
C SER A 95 28.08 -3.79 -50.48
N GLY A 96 29.40 -3.69 -50.33
CA GLY A 96 30.27 -4.70 -49.72
C GLY A 96 30.78 -5.74 -50.73
N VAL A 97 31.79 -6.50 -50.29
CA VAL A 97 32.41 -7.57 -51.09
C VAL A 97 31.38 -8.65 -51.41
N GLN A 98 31.21 -8.97 -52.69
CA GLN A 98 30.31 -10.04 -53.12
C GLN A 98 30.91 -11.39 -52.73
N THR A 99 30.24 -12.08 -51.81
CA THR A 99 30.58 -13.47 -51.48
C THR A 99 29.86 -14.40 -52.45
N SER A 100 30.58 -15.20 -53.23
CA SER A 100 30.03 -16.27 -54.08
C SER A 100 29.41 -17.42 -53.28
N ARG A 101 29.62 -17.42 -51.95
CA ARG A 101 29.08 -18.41 -51.02
C ARG A 101 27.59 -18.14 -50.79
N GLU A 102 26.75 -19.00 -51.35
CA GLU A 102 25.34 -19.06 -50.99
C GLU A 102 25.21 -19.26 -49.47
N LEU A 103 24.33 -18.48 -48.84
CA LEU A 103 24.12 -18.57 -47.41
C LEU A 103 23.39 -19.87 -47.08
N ASP A 104 24.01 -20.72 -46.26
CA ASP A 104 23.36 -21.92 -45.74
C ASP A 104 22.00 -21.58 -45.09
N SER A 105 21.06 -22.51 -45.13
CA SER A 105 19.70 -22.34 -44.57
C SER A 105 19.68 -21.86 -43.11
N ARG A 106 20.69 -22.25 -42.32
CA ARG A 106 20.92 -21.78 -40.94
C ARG A 106 21.26 -20.30 -40.86
N ALA A 107 22.13 -19.81 -41.75
CA ALA A 107 22.52 -18.40 -41.83
C ALA A 107 21.35 -17.52 -42.28
N LEU A 108 20.53 -17.98 -43.24
CA LEU A 108 19.30 -17.30 -43.64
C LEU A 108 18.28 -17.19 -42.49
N ARG A 109 18.10 -18.26 -41.70
CA ARG A 109 17.24 -18.21 -40.49
C ARG A 109 17.80 -17.28 -39.41
N ALA A 110 19.11 -17.21 -39.26
CA ALA A 110 19.74 -16.25 -38.33
C ALA A 110 19.50 -14.81 -38.77
N ARG A 111 19.66 -14.49 -40.06
CA ARG A 111 19.33 -13.17 -40.62
C ARG A 111 17.87 -12.80 -40.41
N ARG A 112 16.94 -13.74 -40.65
CA ARG A 112 15.49 -13.51 -40.42
C ARG A 112 15.15 -13.24 -38.95
N ARG A 113 15.87 -13.86 -38.01
CA ARG A 113 15.70 -13.60 -36.57
C ARG A 113 16.18 -12.21 -36.15
N ASN A 114 17.13 -11.63 -36.89
CA ASN A 114 17.71 -10.33 -36.58
C ASN A 114 16.98 -9.16 -37.23
N VAL A 115 15.80 -9.38 -37.82
CA VAL A 115 14.96 -8.31 -38.37
C VAL A 115 14.27 -7.58 -37.21
N VAL A 116 14.46 -6.26 -37.13
CA VAL A 116 13.83 -5.43 -36.11
C VAL A 116 12.31 -5.38 -36.36
N PRO A 117 11.46 -5.84 -35.42
CA PRO A 117 10.01 -5.91 -35.64
C PRO A 117 9.31 -4.56 -35.38
N TYR A 118 9.46 -3.60 -36.31
CA TYR A 118 8.86 -2.26 -36.18
C TYR A 118 7.36 -2.28 -35.87
N MET A 119 6.60 -3.17 -36.51
CA MET A 119 5.14 -3.25 -36.35
C MET A 119 4.71 -3.65 -34.93
N GLY A 120 5.59 -4.27 -34.14
CA GLY A 120 5.32 -4.58 -32.73
C GLY A 120 5.20 -3.34 -31.84
N MET A 121 5.72 -2.19 -32.28
CA MET A 121 5.75 -0.95 -31.50
C MET A 121 4.58 -0.01 -31.75
N THR A 122 3.59 -0.45 -32.54
CA THR A 122 2.36 0.30 -32.84
C THR A 122 1.62 0.80 -31.59
N PHE A 123 1.74 0.08 -30.47
CA PHE A 123 1.08 0.41 -29.19
C PHE A 123 1.99 1.03 -28.13
N ALA A 124 3.24 1.34 -28.45
CA ALA A 124 4.21 1.93 -27.52
C ALA A 124 3.70 3.19 -26.79
N PRO A 125 2.94 4.13 -27.41
CA PRO A 125 2.42 5.30 -26.70
C PRO A 125 1.44 4.98 -25.55
N VAL A 126 0.72 3.85 -25.61
CA VAL A 126 -0.19 3.44 -24.53
C VAL A 126 0.57 2.83 -23.36
N GLU A 127 1.71 2.18 -23.61
CA GLU A 127 2.56 1.60 -22.55
C GLU A 127 3.13 2.68 -21.61
N ARG A 128 3.34 3.92 -22.10
CA ARG A 128 3.76 5.07 -21.29
C ARG A 128 2.73 5.55 -20.25
N ARG A 129 1.48 5.13 -20.35
CA ARG A 129 0.44 5.59 -19.44
C ARG A 129 0.64 4.96 -18.06
N LEU A 130 0.45 5.76 -17.01
CA LEU A 130 0.59 5.29 -15.62
C LEU A 130 -0.25 4.05 -15.31
N ASP A 131 -1.51 3.99 -15.76
CA ASP A 131 -2.37 2.82 -15.56
C ASP A 131 -1.84 1.55 -16.25
N THR A 132 -1.15 1.71 -17.37
CA THR A 132 -0.61 0.59 -18.14
C THR A 132 0.72 0.12 -17.55
N ALA A 133 1.59 1.06 -17.16
CA ALA A 133 2.85 0.77 -16.49
C ALA A 133 2.67 0.01 -15.17
N ILE A 134 1.68 0.39 -14.34
CA ILE A 134 1.35 -0.33 -13.09
C ILE A 134 0.97 -1.79 -13.38
N PHE A 135 0.20 -2.05 -14.43
CA PHE A 135 -0.15 -3.41 -14.84
C PHE A 135 1.08 -4.19 -15.35
N ARG A 136 1.97 -3.55 -16.11
CA ARG A 136 3.23 -4.16 -16.58
C ARG A 136 4.19 -4.50 -15.44
N ALA A 137 4.17 -3.72 -14.36
CA ALA A 137 4.91 -3.98 -13.13
C ALA A 137 4.29 -5.08 -12.25
N LEU A 138 3.20 -5.73 -12.69
CA LEU A 138 2.47 -6.77 -11.96
C LEU A 138 1.89 -6.30 -10.61
N PHE A 139 1.75 -4.99 -10.38
CA PHE A 139 1.14 -4.44 -9.16
C PHE A 139 -0.40 -4.53 -9.16
N ALA A 140 -1.00 -4.83 -10.31
CA ALA A 140 -2.45 -5.00 -10.45
C ALA A 140 -2.77 -6.20 -11.36
N SER A 141 -3.89 -6.88 -11.09
CA SER A 141 -4.32 -8.03 -11.90
C SER A 141 -4.85 -7.63 -13.29
N SER A 142 -5.23 -6.37 -13.47
CA SER A 142 -5.82 -5.85 -14.71
C SER A 142 -5.53 -4.36 -14.90
N ALA A 143 -5.45 -3.92 -16.16
CA ALA A 143 -5.32 -2.49 -16.48
C ALA A 143 -6.50 -1.63 -15.94
N ARG A 144 -7.70 -2.22 -15.83
CA ARG A 144 -8.86 -1.52 -15.23
C ARG A 144 -8.71 -1.39 -13.71
N GLN A 145 -8.12 -2.39 -13.05
CA GLN A 145 -7.82 -2.33 -11.61
C GLN A 145 -6.69 -1.34 -11.33
N ALA A 146 -5.62 -1.35 -12.12
CA ALA A 146 -4.55 -0.36 -12.05
C ALA A 146 -5.09 1.07 -12.18
N ARG A 147 -6.02 1.30 -13.12
CA ARG A 147 -6.72 2.58 -13.25
C ARG A 147 -7.46 2.97 -11.97
N GLN A 148 -8.14 2.03 -11.31
CA GLN A 148 -8.81 2.30 -10.04
C GLN A 148 -7.83 2.65 -8.94
N PHE A 149 -6.66 2.00 -8.89
CA PHE A 149 -5.64 2.33 -7.90
C PHE A 149 -5.19 3.78 -8.00
N VAL A 150 -4.97 4.25 -9.23
CA VAL A 150 -4.63 5.65 -9.51
C VAL A 150 -5.79 6.59 -9.13
N LEU A 151 -7.03 6.31 -9.57
CA LEU A 151 -8.20 7.16 -9.29
C LEU A 151 -8.48 7.30 -7.79
N HIS A 152 -8.34 6.21 -7.04
CA HIS A 152 -8.46 6.19 -5.59
C HIS A 152 -7.18 6.68 -4.87
N GLY A 153 -6.20 7.19 -5.63
CA GLY A 153 -5.03 7.87 -5.09
C GLY A 153 -4.05 6.97 -4.33
N GLY A 154 -4.01 5.67 -4.63
CA GLY A 154 -3.06 4.73 -4.01
C GLY A 154 -1.73 4.63 -4.75
N VAL A 155 -1.40 5.62 -5.59
CA VAL A 155 -0.19 5.65 -6.42
C VAL A 155 0.51 6.99 -6.25
N LYS A 156 1.82 6.93 -6.07
CA LYS A 156 2.71 8.10 -6.05
C LYS A 156 3.68 8.02 -7.22
N VAL A 157 3.96 9.15 -7.87
CA VAL A 157 5.01 9.29 -8.88
C VAL A 157 6.01 10.31 -8.35
N ASN A 158 7.28 9.95 -8.25
CA ASN A 158 8.34 10.78 -7.68
C ASN A 158 7.95 11.38 -6.31
N GLY A 159 7.37 10.53 -5.43
CA GLY A 159 6.88 10.91 -4.11
C GLY A 159 5.53 11.68 -4.08
N LYS A 160 5.03 12.17 -5.22
CA LYS A 160 3.78 12.94 -5.30
C LYS A 160 2.59 12.05 -5.63
N LYS A 161 1.49 12.18 -4.88
CA LYS A 161 0.23 11.46 -5.15
C LYS A 161 -0.31 11.84 -6.53
N MET A 162 -0.51 10.85 -7.39
CA MET A 162 -1.01 11.06 -8.75
C MET A 162 -2.37 10.37 -8.91
N THR A 163 -3.41 11.15 -9.20
CA THR A 163 -4.80 10.65 -9.36
C THR A 163 -5.22 10.49 -10.83
N TYR A 164 -4.35 10.88 -11.77
CA TYR A 164 -4.64 10.86 -13.19
C TYR A 164 -4.06 9.60 -13.87
N PRO A 165 -4.87 8.60 -14.21
CA PRO A 165 -4.39 7.41 -14.93
C PRO A 165 -3.93 7.72 -16.36
N GLY A 166 -4.23 8.92 -16.85
CA GLY A 166 -3.77 9.41 -18.14
C GLY A 166 -2.38 10.03 -18.15
N TYR A 167 -1.72 10.10 -16.99
CA TYR A 167 -0.35 10.60 -16.89
C TYR A 167 0.59 9.76 -17.76
N LEU A 168 1.40 10.44 -18.57
CA LEU A 168 2.41 9.83 -19.41
C LEU A 168 3.73 9.89 -18.67
N LEU A 169 4.28 8.73 -18.34
CA LEU A 169 5.58 8.62 -17.66
C LEU A 169 6.68 9.16 -18.58
N ASN A 170 7.60 9.88 -17.96
CA ASN A 170 8.87 10.28 -18.53
C ASN A 170 9.94 9.24 -18.19
N PRO A 171 11.00 9.12 -19.00
CA PRO A 171 12.13 8.26 -18.65
C PRO A 171 12.72 8.72 -17.31
N GLY A 172 12.93 7.78 -16.38
CA GLY A 172 13.43 8.05 -15.03
C GLY A 172 12.35 8.30 -13.97
N ASP A 173 11.07 8.39 -14.34
CA ASP A 173 10.00 8.51 -13.34
C ASP A 173 9.86 7.23 -12.50
N MET A 174 9.82 7.39 -11.19
CA MET A 174 9.57 6.31 -10.24
C MET A 174 8.13 6.34 -9.76
N PHE A 175 7.38 5.26 -9.99
CA PHE A 175 6.02 5.11 -9.44
C PHE A 175 5.98 4.05 -8.35
N GLN A 176 5.24 4.33 -7.28
CA GLN A 176 5.04 3.47 -6.12
C GLN A 176 3.54 3.28 -5.89
N VAL A 177 3.14 2.05 -5.57
CA VAL A 177 1.76 1.68 -5.26
C VAL A 177 1.67 1.27 -3.80
N GLU A 178 0.56 1.59 -3.14
CA GLU A 178 0.28 1.12 -1.78
C GLU A 178 0.34 -0.42 -1.70
N PRO A 179 1.15 -1.00 -0.78
CA PRO A 179 1.41 -2.44 -0.75
C PRO A 179 0.13 -3.25 -0.51
N ASP A 180 -0.77 -2.76 0.36
CA ASP A 180 -2.05 -3.43 0.66
C ASP A 180 -2.91 -3.63 -0.59
N ARG A 181 -2.87 -2.68 -1.52
CA ARG A 181 -3.61 -2.77 -2.78
C ARG A 181 -2.99 -3.78 -3.73
N VAL A 182 -1.65 -3.85 -3.75
CA VAL A 182 -0.92 -4.83 -4.54
C VAL A 182 -1.23 -6.23 -4.04
N LEU A 183 -1.13 -6.46 -2.73
CA LEU A 183 -1.46 -7.73 -2.09
C LEU A 183 -2.89 -8.15 -2.41
N PHE A 184 -3.86 -7.23 -2.27
CA PHE A 184 -5.24 -7.52 -2.64
C PHE A 184 -5.42 -7.86 -4.13
N ALA A 185 -4.64 -7.26 -5.03
CA ALA A 185 -4.77 -7.51 -6.46
C ALA A 185 -4.13 -8.81 -6.92
N THR A 186 -2.96 -9.14 -6.41
CA THR A 186 -2.16 -10.30 -6.83
C THR A 186 -2.43 -11.53 -5.97
N GLY A 187 -2.97 -11.33 -4.77
CA GLY A 187 -3.28 -12.39 -3.84
C GLY A 187 -4.57 -13.14 -4.19
N ALA A 188 -4.74 -14.29 -3.54
CA ALA A 188 -5.95 -15.08 -3.66
C ALA A 188 -7.20 -14.30 -3.17
N PRO A 189 -8.37 -14.52 -3.78
CA PRO A 189 -9.60 -13.92 -3.30
C PRO A 189 -9.91 -14.43 -1.89
N LYS A 190 -10.31 -13.52 -1.00
CA LYS A 190 -10.71 -13.86 0.36
C LYS A 190 -12.15 -14.37 0.35
N GLU A 191 -12.34 -15.69 0.52
CA GLU A 191 -13.69 -16.25 0.59
C GLU A 191 -14.35 -16.00 1.94
N SER A 192 -15.67 -15.80 1.94
CA SER A 192 -16.41 -15.46 3.16
C SER A 192 -16.34 -16.55 4.24
N GLN A 193 -16.20 -17.81 3.83
CA GLN A 193 -16.06 -18.97 4.71
C GLN A 193 -14.68 -18.96 5.38
N ASP A 194 -13.63 -18.71 4.60
CA ASP A 194 -12.27 -18.57 5.11
C ASP A 194 -12.17 -17.42 6.11
N VAL A 195 -12.81 -16.28 5.85
CA VAL A 195 -12.85 -15.15 6.82
C VAL A 195 -13.47 -15.57 8.15
N LYS A 196 -14.57 -16.32 8.10
CA LYS A 196 -15.27 -16.80 9.29
C LYS A 196 -14.39 -17.80 10.06
N ALA A 197 -13.74 -18.74 9.35
CA ALA A 197 -12.83 -19.72 9.93
C ALA A 197 -11.60 -19.06 10.57
N THR A 198 -11.01 -18.06 9.91
CA THR A 198 -9.92 -17.26 10.49
C THR A 198 -10.37 -16.52 11.75
N LYS A 199 -11.57 -15.93 11.73
CA LYS A 199 -12.11 -15.19 12.88
C LYS A 199 -12.37 -16.10 14.08
N THR A 200 -12.89 -17.30 13.86
CA THR A 200 -13.09 -18.28 14.94
C THR A 200 -11.76 -18.82 15.47
N HIS A 201 -10.80 -19.10 14.60
CA HIS A 201 -9.45 -19.53 14.99
C HIS A 201 -8.74 -18.48 15.86
N ARG A 202 -8.80 -17.19 15.46
CA ARG A 202 -8.24 -16.09 16.25
C ARG A 202 -8.93 -15.92 17.61
N LYS A 203 -10.25 -16.09 17.68
CA LYS A 203 -10.99 -16.06 18.96
C LYS A 203 -10.53 -17.18 19.90
N ARG A 204 -10.28 -18.38 19.36
CA ARG A 204 -9.73 -19.51 20.12
C ARG A 204 -8.30 -19.26 20.58
N GLN A 205 -7.43 -18.75 19.71
CA GLN A 205 -6.05 -18.41 20.06
C GLN A 205 -5.96 -17.28 21.09
N ALA A 206 -6.79 -16.26 20.98
CA ALA A 206 -6.86 -15.19 21.98
C ALA A 206 -7.34 -15.71 23.34
N ALA A 207 -8.33 -16.63 23.33
CA ALA A 207 -8.78 -17.29 24.55
C ALA A 207 -7.69 -18.17 25.16
N SER A 208 -6.96 -18.97 24.36
CA SER A 208 -5.87 -19.82 24.86
C SER A 208 -4.69 -19.01 25.39
N LYS A 209 -4.40 -17.86 24.77
CA LYS A 209 -3.35 -16.95 25.23
C LYS A 209 -3.74 -16.24 26.53
N ALA A 210 -5.02 -15.92 26.72
CA ALA A 210 -5.56 -15.34 27.95
C ALA A 210 -5.58 -16.36 29.11
N THR A 211 -5.90 -17.63 28.85
CA THR A 211 -5.82 -18.69 29.89
C THR A 211 -4.37 -18.99 30.28
N ALA A 212 -3.44 -19.04 29.32
CA ALA A 212 -2.02 -19.25 29.62
C ALA A 212 -1.43 -18.10 30.48
N SER A 213 -1.80 -16.85 30.20
CA SER A 213 -1.39 -15.71 31.06
C SER A 213 -2.06 -15.70 32.43
N THR A 214 -3.17 -16.43 32.61
CA THR A 214 -3.87 -16.54 33.91
C THR A 214 -3.27 -17.65 34.78
N GLU A 215 -2.82 -18.74 34.16
CA GLU A 215 -2.10 -19.85 34.82
C GLU A 215 -0.66 -19.46 35.23
N GLU A 216 0.02 -18.61 34.45
CA GLU A 216 1.32 -18.05 34.86
C GLU A 216 1.21 -17.10 36.08
N THR A 217 0.05 -16.46 36.29
CA THR A 217 -0.19 -15.64 37.49
C THR A 217 -0.67 -16.41 38.73
N THR A 218 -0.86 -17.73 38.68
CA THR A 218 -1.37 -18.52 39.83
C THR A 218 -0.33 -19.41 40.53
N SER A 219 0.96 -19.29 40.17
CA SER A 219 2.05 -20.08 40.80
C SER A 219 3.13 -19.26 41.52
N GLU A 220 2.97 -17.94 41.65
CA GLU A 220 3.88 -17.09 42.43
C GLU A 220 3.09 -16.09 43.28
N GLU A 221 2.60 -16.53 44.43
CA GLU A 221 2.29 -15.63 45.55
C GLU A 221 2.87 -16.21 46.83
N THR A 222 4.10 -15.80 47.18
CA THR A 222 4.61 -15.66 48.56
C THR A 222 5.97 -14.97 48.57
N SER A 223 5.98 -13.64 48.58
CA SER A 223 6.80 -12.76 49.44
C SER A 223 6.77 -11.32 48.92
N GLU A 224 6.37 -10.42 49.81
CA GLU A 224 6.17 -8.97 49.65
C GLU A 224 7.47 -8.20 49.32
N GLU A 225 7.39 -7.15 48.49
CA GLU A 225 7.44 -5.73 48.92
C GLU A 225 7.65 -4.78 47.71
N ALA A 226 7.17 -3.53 47.84
CA ALA A 226 6.65 -2.69 46.78
C ALA A 226 7.52 -1.47 46.39
N THR A 227 7.15 -0.88 45.24
CA THR A 227 7.41 0.49 44.69
C THR A 227 8.58 0.65 43.68
N PRO A 228 8.48 1.58 42.71
CA PRO A 228 7.58 1.54 41.55
C PRO A 228 8.35 1.61 40.21
N ALA A 229 7.74 1.05 39.17
CA ALA A 229 8.24 1.03 37.80
C ALA A 229 8.16 2.40 37.09
N GLU A 230 9.17 2.75 36.28
CA GLU A 230 9.02 3.47 34.99
C GLU A 230 10.33 3.53 34.17
N GLU A 231 10.33 2.93 32.98
CA GLU A 231 11.11 3.31 31.78
C GLU A 231 10.08 3.79 30.70
N PRO A 232 10.39 4.30 29.47
CA PRO A 232 11.56 4.95 28.84
C PRO A 232 11.19 6.16 27.90
N VAL A 233 12.18 6.77 27.22
CA VAL A 233 11.99 7.89 26.25
C VAL A 233 11.50 7.41 24.85
N LEU A 234 10.43 6.61 24.80
CA LEU A 234 9.59 6.44 23.60
C LEU A 234 8.11 6.81 23.86
N ASP A 235 7.82 7.37 25.03
CA ASP A 235 6.45 7.51 25.54
C ASP A 235 5.78 8.86 25.30
N GLU A 236 6.40 9.90 24.74
CA GLU A 236 5.70 11.20 24.62
C GLU A 236 4.45 11.13 23.72
N ALA A 237 4.54 10.50 22.54
CA ALA A 237 3.39 10.36 21.65
C ALA A 237 2.34 9.33 22.13
N ALA A 238 2.76 8.37 22.97
CA ALA A 238 1.88 7.39 23.59
C ALA A 238 1.18 7.98 24.83
N ALA A 239 1.90 8.76 25.62
CA ALA A 239 1.43 9.55 26.74
C ALA A 239 0.46 10.63 26.26
N GLU A 240 0.74 11.36 25.18
CA GLU A 240 -0.21 12.32 24.59
C GLU A 240 -1.51 11.64 24.13
N LYS A 241 -1.44 10.42 23.57
CA LYS A 241 -2.63 9.66 23.18
C LYS A 241 -3.42 9.16 24.40
N LYS A 242 -2.73 8.74 25.46
CA LYS A 242 -3.35 8.37 26.74
C LYS A 242 -4.03 9.58 27.38
N GLN A 243 -3.34 10.71 27.50
CA GLN A 243 -3.86 11.99 28.00
C GLN A 243 -5.09 12.44 27.20
N ARG A 244 -5.03 12.46 25.85
CA ARG A 244 -6.19 12.81 25.02
C ARG A 244 -7.38 11.87 25.22
N LYS A 245 -7.13 10.58 25.45
CA LYS A 245 -8.17 9.60 25.74
C LYS A 245 -8.78 9.86 27.12
N GLU A 246 -7.96 10.10 28.14
CA GLU A 246 -8.39 10.47 29.48
C GLU A 246 -9.22 11.76 29.49
N HIS A 247 -8.80 12.81 28.77
CA HIS A 247 -9.59 14.04 28.63
C HIS A 247 -10.94 13.79 27.96
N LYS A 248 -10.99 12.94 26.93
CA LYS A 248 -12.24 12.59 26.26
C LYS A 248 -13.17 11.81 27.19
N ASP A 249 -12.64 10.87 27.96
CA ASP A 249 -13.39 10.05 28.90
C ASP A 249 -13.93 10.93 30.06
N ASN A 250 -13.13 11.89 30.54
CA ASN A 250 -13.54 12.89 31.53
C ASN A 250 -14.64 13.83 31.01
N LEU A 251 -14.56 14.31 29.77
CA LEU A 251 -15.63 15.12 29.18
C LEU A 251 -16.92 14.30 28.97
N GLN A 252 -16.80 13.01 28.66
CA GLN A 252 -17.95 12.11 28.54
C GLN A 252 -18.61 11.83 29.89
N SER A 253 -17.83 11.67 30.96
CA SER A 253 -18.37 11.49 32.31
C SER A 253 -19.08 12.76 32.82
N LEU A 254 -18.55 13.96 32.53
CA LEU A 254 -19.22 15.24 32.81
C LEU A 254 -20.52 15.43 32.02
N LEU A 255 -20.57 14.95 30.78
CA LEU A 255 -21.79 14.97 29.98
C LEU A 255 -22.82 14.00 30.58
N ALA A 256 -22.39 12.81 30.98
CA ALA A 256 -23.26 11.82 31.62
C ALA A 256 -23.84 12.34 32.94
N SER A 257 -23.02 12.97 33.79
CA SER A 257 -23.49 13.57 35.05
C SER A 257 -24.47 14.74 34.80
N ALA A 258 -24.20 15.61 33.82
CA ALA A 258 -25.12 16.68 33.45
C ALA A 258 -26.47 16.14 32.94
N ARG A 259 -26.48 15.01 32.22
CA ARG A 259 -27.71 14.34 31.79
C ARG A 259 -28.48 13.73 32.97
N ALA A 260 -27.79 13.04 33.88
CA ALA A 260 -28.40 12.46 35.07
C ALA A 260 -29.10 13.54 35.92
N VAL A 261 -28.47 14.71 36.10
CA VAL A 261 -29.06 15.84 36.84
C VAL A 261 -30.27 16.45 36.12
N LEU A 262 -30.32 16.41 34.78
CA LEU A 262 -31.50 16.84 34.02
C LEU A 262 -32.65 15.83 34.07
N GLU A 263 -32.34 14.55 34.26
CA GLU A 263 -33.30 13.44 34.34
C GLU A 263 -33.91 13.29 35.74
N ASP A 264 -33.27 13.83 36.78
CA ASP A 264 -33.80 13.84 38.13
C ASP A 264 -35.08 14.72 38.23
N LYS A 265 -36.21 14.04 38.43
CA LYS A 265 -37.56 14.64 38.57
C LYS A 265 -38.00 14.73 40.03
N GLY A 266 -37.11 14.46 41.00
CA GLY A 266 -37.42 14.53 42.42
C GLY A 266 -37.76 15.93 42.93
N ALA A 267 -38.23 16.01 44.18
CA ALA A 267 -38.65 17.25 44.84
C ALA A 267 -37.54 18.32 44.99
N HIS A 268 -36.27 17.91 44.84
CA HIS A 268 -35.09 18.79 44.86
C HIS A 268 -34.42 18.98 43.49
N GLY A 269 -35.12 18.63 42.40
CA GLY A 269 -34.60 18.77 41.04
C GLY A 269 -34.29 20.24 40.66
N PRO A 270 -33.38 20.47 39.70
CA PRO A 270 -32.98 21.82 39.33
C PRO A 270 -34.15 22.64 38.77
N GLY A 271 -34.27 23.89 39.22
CA GLY A 271 -35.26 24.84 38.72
C GLY A 271 -35.09 25.18 37.23
N ALA A 272 -36.07 25.86 36.62
CA ALA A 272 -36.09 26.11 35.18
C ALA A 272 -34.85 26.85 34.64
N LYS A 273 -34.36 27.88 35.36
CA LYS A 273 -33.14 28.62 35.00
C LYS A 273 -31.89 27.73 35.06
N LYS A 274 -31.73 26.96 36.13
CA LYS A 274 -30.64 25.99 36.30
C LYS A 274 -30.66 24.90 35.22
N LYS A 275 -31.83 24.41 34.83
CA LYS A 275 -31.98 23.47 33.70
C LYS A 275 -31.52 24.07 32.38
N GLN A 276 -31.75 25.36 32.15
CA GLN A 276 -31.27 26.06 30.95
C GLN A 276 -29.74 26.20 30.96
N GLU A 277 -29.14 26.54 32.10
CA GLU A 277 -27.69 26.61 32.29
C GLU A 277 -27.01 25.24 32.11
N ILE A 278 -27.58 24.17 32.69
CA ILE A 278 -27.06 22.80 32.54
C ILE A 278 -27.15 22.33 31.08
N ARG A 279 -28.20 22.71 30.33
CA ARG A 279 -28.31 22.41 28.89
C ARG A 279 -27.29 23.19 28.05
N ALA A 280 -27.05 24.46 28.38
CA ALA A 280 -26.03 25.28 27.73
C ALA A 280 -24.63 24.70 27.98
N PHE A 281 -24.34 24.32 29.24
CA PHE A 281 -23.12 23.63 29.62
C PHE A 281 -22.95 22.27 28.91
N ALA A 282 -24.00 21.45 28.85
CA ALA A 282 -23.94 20.19 28.12
C ALA A 282 -23.71 20.38 26.61
N ALA A 283 -24.09 21.53 26.04
CA ALA A 283 -23.81 21.87 24.64
C ALA A 283 -22.36 22.31 24.43
N THR A 284 -21.77 23.06 25.37
CA THR A 284 -20.34 23.43 25.32
C THR A 284 -19.43 22.22 25.49
N VAL A 285 -19.74 21.30 26.42
CA VAL A 285 -19.00 20.04 26.62
C VAL A 285 -19.06 19.16 25.36
N ARG A 286 -20.24 19.04 24.72
CA ARG A 286 -20.38 18.31 23.44
C ARG A 286 -19.51 18.88 22.33
N ARG A 287 -19.39 20.21 22.26
CA ARG A 287 -18.50 20.89 21.29
C ARG A 287 -17.03 20.63 21.60
N ALA A 288 -16.64 20.65 22.88
CA ALA A 288 -15.28 20.33 23.32
C ALA A 288 -14.86 18.90 22.95
N ILE A 289 -15.73 17.90 23.18
CA ILE A 289 -15.49 16.50 22.79
C ILE A 289 -15.18 16.36 21.29
N GLY A 290 -15.87 17.13 20.44
CA GLY A 290 -15.64 17.13 18.99
C GLY A 290 -14.30 17.74 18.56
N ASN A 291 -13.72 18.60 19.40
CA ASN A 291 -12.47 19.33 19.12
C ASN A 291 -11.21 18.64 19.67
N VAL A 292 -11.33 17.69 20.62
CA VAL A 292 -10.23 16.90 21.19
C VAL A 292 -9.21 16.34 20.18
N PRO A 293 -9.59 15.79 19.00
CA PRO A 293 -8.58 15.29 18.05
C PRO A 293 -7.80 16.39 17.33
N ARG A 294 -8.18 17.67 17.45
CA ARG A 294 -7.63 18.79 16.68
C ARG A 294 -6.84 19.81 17.51
N THR A 295 -6.93 19.78 18.84
CA THR A 295 -6.29 20.74 19.75
C THR A 295 -5.02 20.17 20.39
N THR A 296 -4.14 21.04 20.90
CA THR A 296 -2.95 20.65 21.70
C THR A 296 -3.37 20.24 23.10
N THR A 297 -2.51 19.56 23.85
CA THR A 297 -2.78 19.12 25.25
C THR A 297 -2.91 20.31 26.19
N GLU A 298 -2.05 21.33 26.06
CA GLU A 298 -2.12 22.57 26.83
C GLU A 298 -3.44 23.33 26.62
N ASP A 299 -3.92 23.39 25.37
CA ASP A 299 -5.22 24.02 25.04
C ASP A 299 -6.41 23.24 25.62
N LEU A 300 -6.28 21.90 25.75
CA LEU A 300 -7.30 21.05 26.35
C LEU A 300 -7.39 21.27 27.85
N ASP A 301 -6.25 21.39 28.53
CA ASP A 301 -6.19 21.70 29.96
C ASP A 301 -6.79 23.08 30.25
N ALA A 302 -6.51 24.08 29.41
CA ALA A 302 -7.13 25.40 29.52
C ALA A 302 -8.66 25.35 29.32
N GLN A 303 -9.16 24.57 28.36
CA GLN A 303 -10.59 24.39 28.14
C GLN A 303 -11.29 23.68 29.30
N VAL A 304 -10.64 22.67 29.88
CA VAL A 304 -11.16 21.97 31.06
C VAL A 304 -11.18 22.91 32.26
N ALA A 305 -10.13 23.71 32.48
CA ALA A 305 -10.09 24.71 33.54
C ALA A 305 -11.20 25.77 33.40
N GLU A 306 -11.51 26.20 32.18
CA GLU A 306 -12.63 27.12 31.90
C GLU A 306 -14.00 26.46 32.15
N LEU A 307 -14.16 25.17 31.83
CA LEU A 307 -15.40 24.44 32.12
C LEU A 307 -15.58 24.19 33.62
N VAL A 308 -14.50 23.89 34.33
CA VAL A 308 -14.48 23.73 35.78
C VAL A 308 -14.76 25.06 36.47
N SER A 309 -14.25 26.19 35.94
CA SER A 309 -14.55 27.52 36.51
C SER A 309 -16.02 27.92 36.31
N LYS A 310 -16.61 27.59 35.16
CA LYS A 310 -18.07 27.73 34.91
C LYS A 310 -18.91 26.84 35.82
N LEU A 311 -18.38 25.70 36.24
CA LEU A 311 -19.02 24.77 37.17
C LEU A 311 -18.85 25.23 38.63
N SER A 312 -17.68 25.76 39.00
CA SER A 312 -17.41 26.31 40.34
C SER A 312 -18.17 27.61 40.60
N ALA A 313 -18.45 28.41 39.57
CA ALA A 313 -19.35 29.56 39.67
C ALA A 313 -20.80 29.15 40.06
N ALA A 314 -21.14 27.84 40.01
CA ALA A 314 -22.39 27.28 40.50
C ALA A 314 -22.30 26.65 41.93
N ASN A 315 -21.16 26.81 42.65
CA ASN A 315 -20.76 26.31 44.00
C ASN A 315 -20.58 24.77 44.10
N VAL A 316 -19.50 24.18 44.64
CA VAL A 316 -18.78 24.38 45.93
C VAL A 316 -17.27 24.02 45.84
N SER A 317 -16.44 24.78 46.60
CA SER A 317 -15.12 24.55 47.28
C SER A 317 -13.88 23.94 46.59
N LYS A 318 -12.73 24.63 46.80
CA LYS A 318 -11.34 24.35 46.40
C LYS A 318 -10.53 23.70 47.55
N PRO A 319 -9.37 23.05 47.27
CA PRO A 319 -8.11 23.43 47.95
C PRO A 319 -6.89 23.61 46.99
N ALA A 320 -5.83 24.23 47.51
CA ALA A 320 -4.74 24.93 46.81
C ALA A 320 -3.46 24.09 46.52
N PRO A 321 -2.50 24.58 45.68
CA PRO A 321 -1.34 23.84 45.16
C PRO A 321 0.04 24.27 45.74
N ALA A 322 1.06 23.40 45.63
CA ALA A 322 2.54 23.65 45.54
C ALA A 322 3.35 22.35 45.80
N PRO A 323 4.69 22.24 45.53
CA PRO A 323 5.57 22.90 44.56
C PRO A 323 6.48 21.91 43.74
N ALA A 324 7.26 22.44 42.79
CA ALA A 324 8.24 21.73 41.95
C ALA A 324 9.63 21.51 42.61
N PRO A 325 10.44 20.54 42.13
CA PRO A 325 11.91 20.56 42.25
C PRO A 325 12.61 20.57 40.86
N THR A 326 13.32 21.63 40.49
CA THR A 326 14.80 21.80 40.47
C THR A 326 15.59 20.88 39.53
N SER A 327 16.17 21.53 38.52
CA SER A 327 17.13 21.04 37.54
C SER A 327 18.47 20.59 38.18
N GLY A 328 18.88 19.35 37.90
CA GLY A 328 20.22 18.84 38.17
C GLY A 328 20.96 18.58 36.86
N THR A 329 22.08 19.27 36.67
CA THR A 329 23.07 19.04 35.61
C THR A 329 23.74 17.68 35.82
N VAL A 330 23.84 16.84 34.78
CA VAL A 330 24.55 15.55 34.85
C VAL A 330 25.69 15.54 33.83
N ASP A 331 26.88 15.19 34.33
CA ASP A 331 28.16 15.15 33.62
C ASP A 331 28.21 14.16 32.44
N PRO A 332 28.92 14.49 31.35
CA PRO A 332 28.98 13.70 30.11
C PRO A 332 29.91 12.46 30.14
N SER A 333 30.29 11.95 31.31
CA SER A 333 31.28 10.86 31.42
C SER A 333 30.71 9.43 31.52
N LEU A 334 29.38 9.27 31.61
CA LEU A 334 28.74 7.94 31.76
C LEU A 334 28.31 7.28 30.43
N GLN A 335 28.31 8.01 29.32
CA GLN A 335 27.92 7.46 28.01
C GLN A 335 29.00 6.58 27.36
N ALA A 336 30.26 6.68 27.79
CA ALA A 336 31.32 5.79 27.31
C ALA A 336 31.29 4.39 27.95
N GLN A 337 30.70 4.24 29.14
CA GLN A 337 30.66 2.95 29.85
C GLN A 337 29.45 2.08 29.46
N VAL A 338 28.35 2.68 29.01
CA VAL A 338 27.14 1.95 28.57
C VAL A 338 27.32 1.31 27.19
N VAL A 339 28.12 1.93 26.30
CA VAL A 339 28.47 1.36 24.99
C VAL A 339 29.45 0.18 25.12
N ALA A 340 30.34 0.20 26.12
CA ALA A 340 31.22 -0.93 26.41
C ALA A 340 30.47 -2.14 27.01
N LYS A 341 29.44 -1.90 27.83
CA LYS A 341 28.63 -2.96 28.46
C LYS A 341 27.64 -3.62 27.49
N THR A 342 27.13 -2.87 26.51
CA THR A 342 26.23 -3.40 25.47
C THR A 342 26.94 -4.27 24.44
N GLN A 343 28.24 -4.07 24.21
CA GLN A 343 29.04 -4.97 23.38
C GLN A 343 29.43 -6.28 24.11
N ALA A 344 29.57 -6.24 25.44
CA ALA A 344 29.82 -7.44 26.26
C ALA A 344 28.56 -8.30 26.50
N ALA A 345 27.36 -7.73 26.37
CA ALA A 345 26.09 -8.46 26.55
C ALA A 345 25.69 -9.29 25.31
N ALA A 346 26.28 -9.04 24.14
CA ALA A 346 26.00 -9.80 22.92
C ALA A 346 26.52 -11.25 22.95
N THR A 347 27.41 -11.59 23.89
CA THR A 347 28.03 -12.92 23.98
C THR A 347 27.36 -13.86 24.98
N ASN A 348 26.44 -13.39 25.83
CA ASN A 348 25.74 -14.18 26.86
C ASN A 348 24.21 -13.98 26.80
N VAL A 349 23.61 -14.16 25.63
CA VAL A 349 22.15 -14.23 25.51
C VAL A 349 21.69 -15.62 25.97
N PRO A 350 20.76 -15.74 26.95
CA PRO A 350 20.27 -17.04 27.37
C PRO A 350 19.61 -17.77 26.21
N LYS A 351 19.85 -19.09 26.11
CA LYS A 351 19.40 -19.93 24.99
C LYS A 351 17.88 -19.88 24.76
N GLN A 352 17.10 -19.51 25.78
CA GLN A 352 15.65 -19.33 25.70
C GLN A 352 15.27 -18.08 24.89
N ASP A 353 15.94 -16.94 25.11
CA ASP A 353 15.68 -15.70 24.37
C ASP A 353 16.09 -15.83 22.90
N VAL A 354 17.19 -16.53 22.62
CA VAL A 354 17.58 -16.85 21.24
C VAL A 354 16.55 -17.74 20.55
N LYS A 355 15.97 -18.71 21.27
CA LYS A 355 14.90 -19.57 20.73
C LYS A 355 13.59 -18.79 20.53
N MET A 356 13.24 -17.89 21.45
CA MET A 356 12.07 -17.03 21.34
C MET A 356 12.20 -16.05 20.17
N LEU A 357 13.36 -15.41 20.02
CA LEU A 357 13.68 -14.56 18.86
C LEU A 357 13.66 -15.36 17.56
N ALA A 358 14.25 -16.56 17.53
CA ALA A 358 14.22 -17.43 16.35
C ALA A 358 12.79 -17.88 16.00
N LYS A 359 11.94 -18.12 17.00
CA LYS A 359 10.52 -18.43 16.81
C LYS A 359 9.76 -17.21 16.29
N ALA A 360 9.97 -16.02 16.84
CA ALA A 360 9.37 -14.78 16.37
C ALA A 360 9.80 -14.46 14.93
N LEU A 361 11.08 -14.66 14.58
CA LEU A 361 11.60 -14.49 13.22
C LEU A 361 11.03 -15.55 12.24
N ARG A 362 10.76 -16.78 12.70
CA ARG A 362 10.03 -17.77 11.92
C ARG A 362 8.57 -17.36 11.73
N GLU A 363 7.89 -16.93 12.77
CA GLU A 363 6.49 -16.46 12.70
C GLU A 363 6.36 -15.28 11.72
N VAL A 364 7.27 -14.29 11.77
CA VAL A 364 7.29 -13.17 10.82
C VAL A 364 7.54 -13.65 9.38
N ARG A 365 8.35 -14.68 9.17
CA ARG A 365 8.58 -15.28 7.84
C ARG A 365 7.40 -16.11 7.35
N GLU A 366 6.69 -16.76 8.25
CA GLU A 366 5.60 -17.68 7.94
C GLU A 366 4.27 -16.97 7.62
N ASN A 367 4.23 -15.62 7.66
CA ASN A 367 3.04 -14.78 7.39
C ASN A 367 1.82 -15.29 8.18
N PRO A 368 1.69 -14.95 9.47
CA PRO A 368 0.62 -15.46 10.30
C PRO A 368 -0.75 -15.00 9.76
N ILE A 369 -1.79 -15.81 10.01
CA ILE A 369 -3.13 -15.57 9.46
C ILE A 369 -3.75 -14.33 10.13
N ASP A 370 -3.55 -13.15 9.54
CA ASP A 370 -4.06 -11.89 10.08
C ASP A 370 -5.46 -11.53 9.55
N ALA A 371 -6.41 -11.39 10.46
CA ALA A 371 -7.83 -11.23 10.11
C ALA A 371 -8.23 -9.87 9.49
N PRO A 372 -7.48 -8.74 9.61
CA PRO A 372 -7.84 -7.51 8.88
C PRO A 372 -6.92 -7.12 7.71
N GLY A 373 -5.78 -7.80 7.49
CA GLY A 373 -4.81 -7.47 6.43
C GLY A 373 -5.13 -8.09 5.05
N GLY A 374 -4.73 -7.42 3.97
CA GLY A 374 -4.97 -7.83 2.58
C GLY A 374 -4.30 -9.16 2.21
N ALA A 375 -5.04 -9.96 1.42
CA ALA A 375 -4.75 -11.29 0.84
C ALA A 375 -3.46 -12.03 1.26
N THR A 376 -3.64 -13.19 1.90
CA THR A 376 -2.61 -14.18 2.18
C THR A 376 -2.45 -15.14 1.00
N GLY A 377 -1.34 -15.04 0.26
CA GLY A 377 -0.94 -16.05 -0.74
C GLY A 377 -0.85 -15.51 -2.17
N THR A 378 0.33 -15.59 -2.77
CA THR A 378 0.64 -15.13 -4.14
C THR A 378 0.40 -16.23 -5.17
N CYS A 379 -0.53 -16.02 -6.10
CA CYS A 379 -0.79 -16.92 -7.23
C CYS A 379 -0.68 -16.14 -8.55
N GLY A 380 0.54 -15.99 -9.09
CA GLY A 380 0.82 -15.17 -10.28
C GLY A 380 1.49 -15.88 -11.46
N GLY A 381 1.68 -17.21 -11.41
CA GLY A 381 2.66 -17.92 -12.25
C GLY A 381 2.49 -17.77 -13.78
N ALA A 382 1.26 -17.67 -14.31
CA ALA A 382 1.02 -17.72 -15.75
C ALA A 382 1.23 -16.38 -16.50
N PHE A 383 1.30 -15.24 -15.80
CA PHE A 383 1.38 -13.91 -16.40
C PHE A 383 2.61 -13.10 -15.94
N ALA A 384 3.56 -13.76 -15.28
CA ALA A 384 4.74 -13.12 -14.71
C ALA A 384 5.80 -12.80 -15.79
N VAL A 385 5.65 -11.66 -16.47
CA VAL A 385 6.68 -11.10 -17.35
C VAL A 385 6.73 -9.58 -17.14
N LEU A 386 7.88 -9.08 -16.70
CA LEU A 386 8.19 -7.65 -16.61
C LEU A 386 8.71 -7.16 -17.96
N SER A 387 8.22 -6.01 -18.43
CA SER A 387 8.72 -5.38 -19.65
C SER A 387 10.17 -4.93 -19.47
N GLY A 388 11.02 -5.16 -20.48
CA GLY A 388 12.45 -4.80 -20.42
C GLY A 388 12.73 -3.32 -20.06
N GLU A 389 11.88 -2.38 -20.49
CA GLU A 389 12.02 -0.96 -20.14
C GLU A 389 11.79 -0.66 -18.64
N LEU A 390 10.95 -1.46 -17.96
CA LEU A 390 10.73 -1.34 -16.51
C LEU A 390 11.72 -2.19 -15.72
N ALA A 391 12.14 -3.33 -16.28
CA ALA A 391 13.13 -4.21 -15.67
C ALA A 391 14.54 -3.59 -15.65
N ALA A 392 14.88 -2.74 -16.63
CA ALA A 392 16.17 -2.05 -16.68
C ALA A 392 16.34 -0.93 -15.61
N GLY A 393 15.26 -0.57 -14.89
CA GLY A 393 15.27 0.42 -13.82
C GLY A 393 15.13 -0.16 -12.40
N LEU A 394 15.02 -1.49 -12.27
CA LEU A 394 15.16 -2.26 -11.03
C LEU A 394 16.57 -2.83 -10.97
#